data_AF-G9L167-F1
#
_entry.id   AF-G9L167-F1
#
_cell.length_a   1.000
_cell.length_b   1.000
_cell.length_c   1.000
_cell.angle_alpha   90.00
_cell.angle_beta   90.00
_cell.angle_gamma   90.00
#
_symmetry.space_group_name_H-M   'P 1'
#
loop_
_entity.id
_entity.type
_entity.pdbx_description
1 polymer ?
#
loop_
_entity_poly.entity_id
_entity_poly.type
_entity_poly.pdbx_seq_one_letter_code
_entity_poly.pdbx_strand_id
1 'polypeptide(L)'
;MVKLANPLYTEWILEAIQKIKKQKQRPSEERICHAVSTSHGLDKKTVSEQLELSVQDGSVLKVTNKGLASYKDPDNPGRFSSVKPGTFPKSTKGSRGSCNDLRNVDWNKLLRRAIEGLEEPNGSSLKNIEKYLRSQSDLTSTTNNPAFQQRLRLGAKRAVNNGRLLKDGPQYRVNYGSLDGKGAPKYPSAFPSSLPPVSLLPHEKD
;
A
#
# COMPACT_ATOMS: atom_id res chain seq x y z
N MET A 1 -35.64 -15.80 5.03
CA MET A 1 -35.46 -14.68 4.08
C MET A 1 -34.31 -13.84 4.59
N VAL A 2 -33.18 -13.79 3.88
CA VAL A 2 -32.05 -12.93 4.28
C VAL A 2 -32.46 -11.49 3.95
N LYS A 3 -32.53 -10.61 4.95
CA LYS A 3 -32.73 -9.18 4.71
C LYS A 3 -31.45 -8.66 4.07
N LEU A 4 -31.53 -8.17 2.84
CA LEU A 4 -30.40 -7.48 2.20
C LEU A 4 -30.29 -6.06 2.77
N ALA A 5 -29.07 -5.57 2.88
CA ALA A 5 -28.77 -4.18 3.19
C ALA A 5 -29.34 -3.26 2.10
N ASN A 6 -29.89 -2.13 2.51
CA ASN A 6 -30.32 -1.14 1.54
C ASN A 6 -29.08 -0.51 0.89
N PRO A 7 -28.96 -0.49 -0.45
CA PRO A 7 -27.79 0.08 -1.12
C PRO A 7 -27.59 1.58 -0.79
N LEU A 8 -28.67 2.34 -0.57
CA LEU A 8 -28.58 3.76 -0.19
C LEU A 8 -27.94 3.95 1.18
N TYR A 9 -28.36 3.16 2.18
CA TYR A 9 -27.79 3.24 3.52
C TYR A 9 -26.36 2.71 3.55
N THR A 10 -26.05 1.71 2.74
CA THR A 10 -24.71 1.18 2.56
C THR A 10 -23.75 2.26 2.03
N GLU A 11 -24.18 3.03 1.03
CA GLU A 11 -23.39 4.14 0.48
C GLU A 11 -23.09 5.20 1.54
N TRP A 12 -24.09 5.64 2.31
CA TRP A 12 -23.90 6.63 3.38
C TRP A 12 -22.98 6.11 4.50
N ILE A 13 -23.07 4.82 4.82
CA ILE A 13 -22.18 4.15 5.78
C ILE A 13 -20.74 4.14 5.25
N LEU A 14 -20.53 3.77 3.99
CA LEU A 14 -19.20 3.74 3.37
C LEU A 14 -18.59 5.15 3.31
N GLU A 15 -19.40 6.16 2.97
CA GLU A 15 -18.97 7.56 2.97
C GLU A 15 -18.54 8.01 4.37
N ALA A 16 -19.33 7.66 5.40
CA ALA A 16 -18.98 7.95 6.79
C ALA A 16 -17.66 7.27 7.20
N ILE A 17 -17.47 5.99 6.86
CA ILE A 17 -16.22 5.26 7.11
C ILE A 17 -15.03 5.97 6.44
N GLN A 18 -15.18 6.41 5.19
CA GLN A 18 -14.14 7.12 4.47
C GLN A 18 -13.81 8.49 5.11
N LYS A 19 -14.82 9.26 5.53
CA LYS A 19 -14.63 10.53 6.26
C LYS A 19 -13.87 10.34 7.56
N ILE A 20 -14.26 9.36 8.38
CA ILE A 20 -13.61 9.04 9.65
C ILE A 20 -12.15 8.60 9.43
N LYS A 21 -11.91 7.76 8.40
CA LYS A 21 -10.56 7.32 8.00
C LYS A 21 -9.69 8.50 7.54
N LYS A 22 -10.26 9.47 6.81
CA LYS A 22 -9.55 10.70 6.38
C LYS A 22 -9.11 11.55 7.59
N GLN A 23 -9.91 11.57 8.64
CA GLN A 23 -9.58 12.23 9.92
C GLN A 23 -8.61 11.42 10.79
N LYS A 24 -8.09 10.28 10.31
CA LYS A 24 -7.25 9.34 11.05
C LYS A 24 -7.90 8.83 12.35
N GLN A 25 -9.23 8.88 12.42
CA GLN A 25 -10.00 8.33 13.52
C GLN A 25 -10.40 6.89 13.22
N ARG A 26 -10.83 6.18 14.26
CA ARG A 26 -11.31 4.80 14.14
C ARG A 26 -12.77 4.78 13.67
N PRO A 27 -13.10 4.07 12.57
CA PRO A 27 -14.48 3.85 12.15
C PRO A 27 -15.15 2.79 13.03
N SER A 28 -15.46 3.16 14.27
CA SER A 28 -16.31 2.36 15.17
C SER A 28 -17.78 2.56 14.83
N GLU A 29 -18.63 1.65 15.28
CA GLU A 29 -20.08 1.73 15.11
C GLU A 29 -20.65 3.06 15.59
N GLU A 30 -20.22 3.51 16.78
CA GLU A 30 -20.64 4.77 17.37
C GLU A 30 -20.27 5.97 16.49
N ARG A 31 -19.05 5.99 15.94
CA ARG A 31 -18.57 7.09 15.09
C ARG A 31 -19.32 7.11 13.76
N ILE A 32 -19.60 5.94 13.19
CA ILE A 32 -20.37 5.81 11.95
C ILE A 32 -21.80 6.27 12.18
N CYS A 33 -22.46 5.81 13.25
CA CYS A 33 -23.80 6.26 13.61
C CYS A 33 -23.84 7.79 13.74
N HIS A 34 -22.91 8.37 14.50
CA HIS A 34 -22.86 9.82 14.69
C HIS A 34 -22.63 10.58 13.37
N ALA A 35 -21.71 10.12 12.52
CA ALA A 35 -21.42 10.74 11.24
C ALA A 35 -22.62 10.67 10.27
N VAL A 36 -23.31 9.53 10.23
CA VAL A 36 -24.49 9.33 9.38
C VAL A 36 -25.69 10.12 9.91
N SER A 37 -25.94 10.12 11.23
CA SER A 37 -26.98 10.96 11.85
C SER A 37 -26.73 12.45 11.61
N THR A 38 -25.48 12.90 11.66
CA THR A 38 -25.14 14.32 11.41
C THR A 38 -25.26 14.69 9.93
N SER A 39 -24.94 13.78 9.01
CA SER A 39 -24.93 14.07 7.57
C SER A 39 -26.30 13.87 6.90
N HIS A 40 -27.05 12.85 7.33
CA HIS A 40 -28.28 12.39 6.68
C HIS A 40 -29.50 12.36 7.61
N GLY A 41 -29.35 12.72 8.89
CA GLY A 41 -30.47 12.77 9.84
C GLY A 41 -31.06 11.41 10.22
N LEU A 42 -30.33 10.31 10.00
CA LEU A 42 -30.83 8.97 10.30
C LEU A 42 -30.76 8.61 11.79
N ASP A 43 -31.73 7.83 12.23
CA ASP A 43 -31.75 7.23 13.56
C ASP A 43 -30.61 6.23 13.76
N LYS A 44 -29.97 6.32 14.94
CA LYS A 44 -28.88 5.42 15.35
C LYS A 44 -29.25 3.94 15.22
N LYS A 45 -30.49 3.57 15.54
CA LYS A 45 -30.98 2.18 15.47
C LYS A 45 -30.98 1.67 14.03
N THR A 46 -31.51 2.48 13.11
CA THR A 46 -31.55 2.16 11.68
C THR A 46 -30.15 2.04 11.11
N VAL A 47 -29.23 2.94 11.47
CA VAL A 47 -27.83 2.87 11.01
C VAL A 47 -27.11 1.63 11.54
N SER A 48 -27.33 1.26 12.80
CA SER A 48 -26.75 0.04 13.39
C SER A 48 -27.27 -1.23 12.70
N GLU A 49 -28.59 -1.35 12.49
CA GLU A 49 -29.18 -2.48 11.74
C GLU A 49 -28.62 -2.54 10.31
N GLN A 50 -28.60 -1.43 9.59
CA GLN A 50 -28.11 -1.40 8.21
C GLN A 50 -26.61 -1.66 8.11
N LEU A 51 -25.82 -1.23 9.10
CA LEU A 51 -24.41 -1.56 9.20
C LEU A 51 -24.20 -3.06 9.38
N GLU A 52 -25.00 -3.71 10.23
CA GLU A 52 -24.94 -5.16 10.42
C GLU A 52 -25.36 -5.93 9.17
N LEU A 53 -26.43 -5.50 8.50
CA LEU A 53 -26.84 -6.08 7.21
C LEU A 53 -25.75 -5.89 6.14
N SER A 54 -25.12 -4.71 6.07
CA SER A 54 -24.02 -4.44 5.15
C SER A 54 -22.80 -5.33 5.42
N VAL A 55 -22.60 -5.74 6.67
CA VAL A 55 -21.57 -6.70 7.05
C VAL A 55 -21.93 -8.13 6.63
N GLN A 56 -23.21 -8.51 6.76
CA GLN A 56 -23.71 -9.81 6.32
C GLN A 56 -23.62 -9.97 4.79
N ASP A 57 -23.95 -8.91 4.05
CA ASP A 57 -23.90 -8.89 2.59
C ASP A 57 -22.46 -8.76 2.04
N GLY A 58 -21.48 -8.50 2.90
CA GLY A 58 -20.07 -8.38 2.53
C GLY A 58 -19.67 -7.03 1.94
N SER A 59 -20.60 -6.07 1.87
CA SER A 59 -20.36 -4.68 1.44
C SER A 59 -19.53 -3.88 2.47
N VAL A 60 -19.51 -4.32 3.74
CA VAL A 60 -18.69 -3.73 4.80
C VAL A 60 -17.97 -4.84 5.59
N LEU A 61 -16.67 -4.70 5.82
CA LEU A 61 -15.88 -5.64 6.59
C LEU A 61 -15.78 -5.20 8.05
N LYS A 62 -16.32 -6.01 8.98
CA LYS A 62 -16.11 -5.85 10.43
C LYS A 62 -14.81 -6.53 10.86
N VAL A 63 -13.90 -5.75 11.44
CA VAL A 63 -12.62 -6.21 11.99
C VAL A 63 -12.58 -5.96 13.48
N THR A 64 -12.44 -7.02 14.28
CA THR A 64 -12.28 -6.92 15.73
C THR A 64 -10.80 -6.91 16.10
N ASN A 65 -10.40 -5.96 16.95
CA ASN A 65 -9.05 -5.89 17.51
C ASN A 65 -9.16 -5.60 19.00
N LYS A 66 -8.65 -6.51 19.84
CA LYS A 66 -8.66 -6.41 21.31
C LYS A 66 -10.05 -6.04 21.86
N GLY A 67 -11.10 -6.71 21.37
CA GLY A 67 -12.49 -6.48 21.81
C GLY A 67 -13.23 -5.30 21.15
N LEU A 68 -12.53 -4.45 20.38
CA LEU A 68 -13.14 -3.32 19.71
C LEU A 68 -13.40 -3.65 18.23
N ALA A 69 -14.61 -3.41 17.74
CA ALA A 69 -14.95 -3.55 16.33
C ALA A 69 -14.55 -2.30 15.52
N SER A 70 -14.09 -2.50 14.29
CA SER A 70 -13.84 -1.46 13.30
C SER A 70 -14.46 -1.89 11.98
N TYR A 71 -15.13 -0.98 11.30
CA TYR A 71 -15.77 -1.26 10.03
C TYR A 71 -14.93 -0.68 8.89
N LYS A 72 -14.77 -1.44 7.81
CA LYS A 72 -13.92 -1.10 6.68
C LYS A 72 -14.62 -1.41 5.36
N ASP A 73 -14.25 -0.65 4.35
CA ASP A 73 -14.64 -0.90 2.97
C ASP A 73 -13.82 -2.09 2.41
N PRO A 74 -14.48 -3.16 1.89
CA PRO A 74 -13.81 -4.31 1.30
C PRO A 74 -13.02 -3.97 0.03
N ASP A 75 -13.44 -2.96 -0.73
CA ASP A 75 -12.83 -2.53 -1.99
C ASP A 75 -11.66 -1.55 -1.78
N ASN A 76 -11.49 -1.04 -0.55
CA ASN A 76 -10.35 -0.23 -0.17
C ASN A 76 -9.48 -0.94 0.90
N PRO A 77 -8.83 -2.07 0.54
CA PRO A 77 -8.03 -2.91 1.44
C PRO A 77 -6.69 -2.22 1.72
N GLY A 78 -6.74 -1.08 2.40
CA GLY A 78 -5.58 -0.42 2.94
C GLY A 78 -4.83 -1.38 3.87
N ARG A 79 -3.85 -2.09 3.30
CA ARG A 79 -2.86 -2.98 3.91
C ARG A 79 -3.28 -4.33 4.47
N PHE A 80 -4.54 -4.75 4.41
CA PHE A 80 -4.91 -6.10 4.80
C PHE A 80 -5.55 -6.80 3.62
N SER A 81 -4.74 -7.60 2.93
CA SER A 81 -5.21 -8.66 2.04
C SER A 81 -6.30 -9.43 2.75
N SER A 82 -7.40 -9.67 2.05
CA SER A 82 -8.50 -10.52 2.47
C SER A 82 -7.97 -11.89 2.87
N VAL A 83 -7.66 -12.09 4.14
CA VAL A 83 -7.43 -13.41 4.71
C VAL A 83 -8.82 -13.93 5.02
N LYS A 84 -9.44 -14.56 4.02
CA LYS A 84 -10.52 -15.51 4.30
C LYS A 84 -9.93 -16.61 5.19
N PRO A 85 -10.52 -16.93 6.35
CA PRO A 85 -10.10 -18.11 7.08
C PRO A 85 -10.73 -19.34 6.39
N GLY A 86 -9.89 -20.25 5.91
CA GLY A 86 -10.33 -21.58 5.51
C GLY A 86 -9.74 -22.09 4.20
N THR A 87 -8.73 -22.96 4.36
CA THR A 87 -8.24 -23.99 3.42
C THR A 87 -7.20 -23.57 2.36
N PHE A 88 -6.05 -24.26 2.40
CA PHE A 88 -4.86 -24.14 1.55
C PHE A 88 -5.08 -24.72 0.12
N PRO A 89 -4.05 -24.82 -0.76
CA PRO A 89 -3.69 -23.86 -1.78
C PRO A 89 -3.87 -24.40 -3.23
N LYS A 90 -3.54 -23.56 -4.22
CA LYS A 90 -3.26 -23.89 -5.64
C LYS A 90 -4.46 -23.81 -6.61
N SER A 91 -4.56 -22.67 -7.29
CA SER A 91 -4.91 -22.60 -8.72
C SER A 91 -4.46 -21.22 -9.23
N THR A 92 -3.34 -21.10 -9.93
CA THR A 92 -3.27 -21.07 -11.41
C THR A 92 -4.51 -20.51 -12.12
N LYS A 93 -4.25 -19.45 -12.89
CA LYS A 93 -5.08 -18.89 -13.97
C LYS A 93 -6.14 -17.90 -13.51
N GLY A 94 -5.97 -16.67 -14.00
CA GLY A 94 -6.67 -15.49 -13.53
C GLY A 94 -8.12 -15.42 -13.97
N SER A 95 -8.77 -14.32 -13.57
CA SER A 95 -9.37 -13.40 -14.53
C SER A 95 -10.12 -12.25 -13.85
N ARG A 96 -9.80 -11.03 -14.31
CA ARG A 96 -10.65 -9.84 -14.48
C ARG A 96 -11.18 -9.12 -13.21
N GLY A 97 -10.70 -7.89 -13.01
CA GLY A 97 -11.51 -6.87 -12.34
C GLY A 97 -10.81 -5.79 -11.51
N SER A 98 -9.69 -5.20 -11.93
CA SER A 98 -9.45 -3.78 -11.61
C SER A 98 -8.48 -3.22 -12.64
N CYS A 99 -9.04 -2.64 -13.69
CA CYS A 99 -8.27 -1.87 -14.64
C CYS A 99 -7.67 -0.64 -13.92
N ASN A 100 -6.39 -0.42 -14.19
CA ASN A 100 -5.78 0.90 -14.19
C ASN A 100 -5.74 1.68 -12.87
N ASP A 101 -5.24 1.06 -11.80
CA ASP A 101 -4.44 1.83 -10.85
C ASP A 101 -2.99 1.33 -10.85
N LEU A 102 -2.10 2.16 -11.41
CA LEU A 102 -0.63 1.99 -11.31
C LEU A 102 -0.16 1.78 -9.86
N ARG A 103 -1.01 2.03 -8.85
CA ARG A 103 -0.77 1.73 -7.44
C ARG A 103 -0.82 0.24 -7.11
N ASN A 104 -1.59 -0.58 -7.84
CA ASN A 104 -1.78 -2.01 -7.59
C ASN A 104 -0.80 -2.88 -8.39
N VAL A 105 -0.01 -2.26 -9.27
CA VAL A 105 1.01 -2.93 -10.07
C VAL A 105 2.19 -3.36 -9.18
N ASP A 106 2.56 -4.64 -9.27
CA ASP A 106 3.73 -5.21 -8.61
C ASP A 106 5.04 -4.77 -9.28
N TRP A 107 5.44 -3.50 -9.07
CA TRP A 107 6.67 -2.92 -9.65
C TRP A 107 7.92 -3.76 -9.39
N ASN A 108 8.01 -4.38 -8.20
CA ASN A 108 9.16 -5.23 -7.88
C ASN A 108 9.23 -6.49 -8.75
N LYS A 109 8.09 -7.09 -9.12
CA LYS A 109 8.05 -8.25 -10.01
C LYS A 109 8.37 -7.83 -11.44
N LEU A 110 7.83 -6.70 -11.89
CA LEU A 110 8.12 -6.15 -13.22
C LEU A 110 9.59 -5.80 -13.39
N LEU A 111 10.19 -5.14 -12.41
CA LEU A 111 11.60 -4.77 -12.44
C LEU A 111 12.50 -6.01 -12.45
N ARG A 112 12.20 -7.03 -11.64
CA ARG A 112 12.95 -8.30 -11.66
C ARG A 112 12.82 -8.99 -13.02
N ARG A 113 11.59 -9.20 -13.50
CA ARG A 113 11.34 -9.81 -14.80
C ARG A 113 12.05 -9.08 -15.94
N ALA A 114 12.07 -7.75 -15.92
CA ALA A 114 12.74 -6.96 -16.95
C ALA A 114 14.26 -7.08 -16.88
N ILE A 115 14.86 -7.04 -15.68
CA ILE A 115 16.31 -7.20 -15.53
C ILE A 115 16.74 -8.64 -15.86
N GLU A 116 15.96 -9.64 -15.44
CA GLU A 116 16.16 -11.05 -15.78
C GLU A 116 16.03 -11.28 -17.28
N GLY A 117 15.01 -10.72 -17.94
CA GLY A 117 14.78 -10.89 -19.37
C GLY A 117 15.71 -10.08 -20.29
N LEU A 118 16.44 -9.10 -19.75
CA LEU A 118 17.50 -8.40 -20.46
C LEU A 118 18.87 -9.11 -20.36
N GLU A 119 19.02 -10.03 -19.40
CA GLU A 119 20.23 -10.85 -19.19
C GLU A 119 21.56 -10.05 -19.14
N GLU A 120 21.52 -8.79 -18.69
CA GLU A 120 22.72 -7.95 -18.62
C GLU A 120 23.50 -8.23 -17.30
N PRO A 121 24.75 -8.75 -17.35
CA PRO A 121 25.51 -9.15 -16.16
C PRO A 121 25.85 -7.97 -15.22
N ASN A 122 25.92 -6.76 -15.77
CA ASN A 122 26.18 -5.53 -15.02
C ASN A 122 24.89 -4.83 -14.55
N GLY A 123 23.71 -5.39 -14.86
CA GLY A 123 22.41 -4.77 -14.64
C GLY A 123 22.00 -3.85 -15.79
N SER A 124 20.77 -3.34 -15.71
CA SER A 124 20.13 -2.62 -16.82
C SER A 124 19.74 -1.20 -16.46
N SER A 125 19.85 -0.29 -17.43
CA SER A 125 19.39 1.09 -17.25
C SER A 125 17.87 1.15 -17.15
N LEU A 126 17.35 2.18 -16.47
CA LEU A 126 15.89 2.37 -16.37
C LEU A 126 15.22 2.54 -17.74
N LYS A 127 15.95 3.08 -18.72
CA LYS A 127 15.50 3.21 -20.12
C LYS A 127 15.39 1.85 -20.82
N ASN A 128 16.36 0.95 -20.63
CA ASN A 128 16.33 -0.40 -21.21
C ASN A 128 15.20 -1.22 -20.58
N ILE A 129 15.05 -1.12 -19.25
CA ILE A 129 13.94 -1.74 -18.51
C ILE A 129 12.59 -1.24 -19.04
N GLU A 130 12.44 0.07 -19.22
CA GLU A 130 11.22 0.64 -19.81
C GLU A 130 10.97 0.13 -21.24
N LYS A 131 12.01 0.08 -22.08
CA LYS A 131 11.90 -0.44 -23.46
C LYS A 131 11.47 -1.91 -23.47
N TYR A 132 12.03 -2.73 -22.58
CA TYR A 132 11.65 -4.13 -22.43
C TYR A 132 10.20 -4.27 -21.95
N LEU A 133 9.77 -3.48 -20.96
CA LEU A 133 8.39 -3.53 -20.49
C LEU A 133 7.38 -3.08 -21.57
N ARG A 134 7.76 -2.12 -22.44
CA ARG A 134 6.95 -1.69 -23.59
C ARG A 134 6.87 -2.73 -24.69
N SER A 135 7.87 -3.60 -24.85
CA SER A 135 7.80 -4.69 -25.83
C SER A 135 6.95 -5.87 -25.38
N GLN A 136 6.58 -5.94 -24.09
CA GLN A 136 5.66 -6.96 -23.57
C GLN A 136 4.20 -6.59 -23.87
N SER A 137 3.50 -7.42 -24.64
CA SER A 137 2.07 -7.28 -24.95
C SER A 137 1.19 -7.20 -23.69
N ASP A 138 1.55 -7.96 -22.66
CA ASP A 138 0.81 -8.10 -21.40
C ASP A 138 0.77 -6.81 -20.58
N LEU A 139 1.70 -5.88 -20.84
CA LEU A 139 1.88 -4.65 -20.07
C LEU A 139 1.51 -3.38 -20.84
N THR A 140 1.07 -3.51 -22.08
CA THR A 140 0.70 -2.40 -22.99
C THR A 140 -0.24 -1.38 -22.33
N SER A 141 -1.27 -1.84 -21.61
CA SER A 141 -2.18 -0.95 -20.89
C SER A 141 -1.51 -0.17 -19.74
N THR A 142 -0.47 -0.74 -19.13
CA THR A 142 0.29 -0.11 -18.04
C THR A 142 1.34 0.87 -18.59
N THR A 143 2.00 0.53 -19.70
CA THR A 143 3.06 1.32 -20.32
C THR A 143 2.56 2.50 -21.13
N ASN A 144 1.32 2.44 -21.63
CA ASN A 144 0.67 3.56 -22.33
C ASN A 144 0.20 4.67 -21.39
N ASN A 145 0.21 4.43 -20.07
CA ASN A 145 -0.18 5.43 -19.09
C ASN A 145 0.93 6.49 -18.92
N PRO A 146 0.63 7.81 -18.99
CA PRO A 146 1.64 8.86 -18.83
C PRO A 146 2.32 8.85 -17.45
N ALA A 147 1.66 8.33 -16.42
CA ALA A 147 2.25 8.19 -15.09
C ALA A 147 3.16 6.95 -14.95
N PHE A 148 3.26 6.10 -15.98
CA PHE A 148 4.09 4.90 -15.99
C PHE A 148 5.55 5.19 -15.64
N GLN A 149 6.16 6.18 -16.33
CA GLN A 149 7.58 6.51 -16.13
C GLN A 149 7.87 6.94 -14.69
N GLN A 150 7.00 7.78 -14.13
CA GLN A 150 7.13 8.23 -12.74
C GLN A 150 6.97 7.06 -11.76
N ARG A 151 6.03 6.15 -12.05
CA ARG A 151 5.77 4.99 -11.20
C ARG A 151 6.88 3.95 -11.27
N LEU A 152 7.43 3.70 -12.45
CA LEU A 152 8.59 2.84 -12.67
C LEU A 152 9.81 3.38 -11.92
N ARG A 153 10.09 4.69 -12.05
CA ARG A 153 11.19 5.35 -11.33
C ARG A 153 11.04 5.25 -9.81
N LEU A 154 9.84 5.50 -9.30
CA LEU A 154 9.56 5.37 -7.87
C LEU A 154 9.65 3.92 -7.40
N GLY A 155 9.17 2.98 -8.20
CA GLY A 155 9.27 1.53 -7.96
C GLY A 155 10.72 1.09 -7.86
N ALA A 156 11.57 1.51 -8.80
CA ALA A 156 13.00 1.23 -8.81
C ALA A 156 13.69 1.84 -7.57
N LYS A 157 13.44 3.12 -7.27
CA LYS A 157 14.00 3.79 -6.09
C LYS A 157 13.62 3.07 -4.79
N ARG A 158 12.35 2.67 -4.65
CA ARG A 158 11.87 1.90 -3.48
C ARG A 158 12.51 0.53 -3.39
N ALA A 159 12.65 -0.17 -4.51
CA ALA A 159 13.27 -1.49 -4.54
C ALA A 159 14.76 -1.43 -4.16
N VAL A 160 15.45 -0.36 -4.55
CA VAL A 160 16.84 -0.09 -4.11
C VAL A 160 16.90 0.22 -2.62
N ASN A 161 16.02 1.09 -2.11
CA ASN A 161 15.99 1.42 -0.68
C ASN A 161 15.68 0.20 0.20
N ASN A 162 14.85 -0.72 -0.30
CA ASN A 162 14.52 -1.97 0.38
C ASN A 162 15.58 -3.07 0.19
N GLY A 163 16.71 -2.78 -0.46
CA GLY A 163 17.80 -3.74 -0.69
C GLY A 163 17.46 -4.86 -1.69
N ARG A 164 16.37 -4.77 -2.45
CA ARG A 164 15.96 -5.78 -3.44
C ARG A 164 16.57 -5.55 -4.82
N LEU A 165 16.93 -4.30 -5.11
CA LEU A 165 17.75 -3.93 -6.26
C LEU A 165 19.01 -3.24 -5.76
N LEU A 166 20.10 -3.38 -6.51
CA LEU A 166 21.30 -2.60 -6.35
C LEU A 166 21.33 -1.56 -7.47
N LYS A 167 21.74 -0.34 -7.13
CA LYS A 167 21.98 0.72 -8.12
C LYS A 167 23.48 0.89 -8.26
N ASP A 168 24.00 0.52 -9.43
CA ASP A 168 25.40 0.68 -9.79
C ASP A 168 25.49 1.77 -10.87
N GLY A 169 25.80 3.00 -10.43
CA GLY A 169 25.78 4.16 -11.32
C GLY A 169 24.42 4.35 -12.05
N PRO A 170 24.39 4.34 -13.40
CA PRO A 170 23.15 4.45 -14.19
C PRO A 170 22.36 3.14 -14.31
N GLN A 171 22.90 2.02 -13.83
CA GLN A 171 22.35 0.67 -14.00
C GLN A 171 21.68 0.18 -12.71
N TYR A 172 20.64 -0.64 -12.88
CA TYR A 172 19.91 -1.33 -11.81
C TYR A 172 20.09 -2.83 -11.98
N ARG A 173 20.51 -3.50 -10.89
CA ARG A 173 20.70 -4.96 -10.86
C ARG A 173 19.82 -5.57 -9.78
N VAL A 174 19.34 -6.80 -10.01
CA VAL A 174 18.61 -7.54 -8.98
C VAL A 174 19.58 -7.96 -7.88
N ASN A 175 19.23 -7.66 -6.63
CA ASN A 175 19.95 -8.23 -5.50
C ASN A 175 19.40 -9.63 -5.25
N TYR A 176 20.09 -10.65 -5.73
CA TYR A 176 19.67 -12.04 -5.51
C TYR A 176 19.84 -12.51 -4.07
N GLY A 177 20.43 -11.69 -3.20
CA GLY A 177 20.79 -12.13 -1.87
C GLY A 177 21.84 -13.22 -2.01
N SER A 178 23.11 -12.83 -1.97
CA SER A 178 24.13 -13.80 -1.64
C SER A 178 23.68 -14.47 -0.32
N LEU A 179 23.59 -15.80 -0.35
CA LEU A 179 23.41 -16.66 0.83
C LEU A 179 24.58 -16.49 1.82
N ASP A 180 25.56 -15.65 1.50
CA ASP A 180 26.69 -15.32 2.33
C ASP A 180 26.39 -14.02 3.07
N GLY A 181 25.96 -14.17 4.33
CA GLY A 181 25.79 -13.08 5.26
C GLY A 181 27.06 -12.25 5.40
N LYS A 182 27.17 -11.16 4.65
CA LYS A 182 28.11 -10.06 4.87
C LYS A 182 27.60 -8.76 4.24
N GLY A 183 26.35 -8.42 4.53
CA GLY A 183 25.80 -7.09 4.30
C GLY A 183 26.10 -6.17 5.49
N ALA A 184 27.35 -5.81 5.70
CA ALA A 184 27.67 -4.69 6.60
C ALA A 184 27.00 -3.43 6.04
N PRO A 185 26.24 -2.67 6.84
CA PRO A 185 25.76 -1.38 6.40
C PRO A 185 26.99 -0.46 6.30
N LYS A 186 27.40 -0.11 5.08
CA LYS A 186 28.33 1.01 4.84
C LYS A 186 27.60 2.32 5.15
N TYR A 187 27.38 2.58 6.43
CA TYR A 187 27.39 3.95 6.92
C TYR A 187 28.85 4.42 6.87
N PRO A 188 29.18 5.57 6.28
CA PRO A 188 30.45 6.20 6.60
C PRO A 188 30.37 6.61 8.09
N SER A 189 30.91 5.75 8.97
CA SER A 189 31.18 6.08 10.36
C SER A 189 32.41 6.99 10.42
N ALA A 190 32.26 8.21 9.92
CA ALA A 190 33.14 9.31 10.29
C ALA A 190 32.35 10.15 11.30
N PHE A 191 32.36 9.72 12.55
CA PHE A 191 32.21 10.67 13.65
C PHE A 191 33.48 11.54 13.62
N PRO A 192 33.41 12.85 13.37
CA PRO A 192 34.52 13.72 13.72
C PRO A 192 34.57 13.75 15.25
N SER A 193 35.56 13.08 15.82
CA SER A 193 35.95 13.21 17.22
C SER A 193 36.59 14.59 17.43
N SER A 194 35.79 15.64 17.38
CA SER A 194 36.12 16.97 17.90
C SER A 194 34.86 17.84 17.95
N LEU A 195 34.08 17.71 19.02
CA LEU A 195 33.16 18.78 19.40
C LEU A 195 33.99 19.82 20.20
N PRO A 196 33.99 21.11 19.81
CA PRO A 196 34.61 22.14 20.64
C PRO A 196 33.85 22.28 21.96
N PRO A 197 34.53 22.58 23.09
CA PRO A 197 33.88 22.78 24.37
C PRO A 197 32.91 23.98 24.31
N VAL A 198 31.74 23.80 24.89
CA VAL A 198 30.69 24.81 25.02
C VAL A 198 31.18 25.91 25.96
N SER A 199 31.47 27.09 25.43
CA SER A 199 31.68 28.29 26.24
C SER A 199 30.33 28.86 26.64
N LEU A 200 30.05 28.90 27.94
CA LEU A 200 28.88 29.55 28.53
C LEU A 200 28.90 31.07 28.22
N LEU A 201 27.74 31.62 27.88
CA LEU A 201 27.56 33.05 27.61
C LEU A 201 27.68 33.87 28.92
N PRO A 202 28.25 35.10 28.89
CA PRO A 202 28.58 35.84 30.11
C PRO A 202 27.41 36.44 30.92
N HIS A 203 26.15 36.12 30.62
CA HIS A 203 25.00 36.72 31.32
C HIS A 203 24.29 35.78 32.30
N GLU A 204 24.83 34.58 32.54
CA GLU A 204 24.31 33.66 33.57
C GLU A 204 25.20 33.66 34.82
N LYS A 205 25.45 34.87 35.34
CA LYS A 205 26.02 35.05 36.67
C LYS A 205 25.27 36.22 37.30
N ASP A 206 24.54 35.92 38.37
CA ASP A 206 23.91 36.87 39.29
C ASP A 206 24.74 38.15 39.50
#